data_AF-A0A182FH47-F1
#
_entry.id   AF-A0A182FH47-F1
#
_cell.length_a   1.000
_cell.length_b   1.000
_cell.length_c   1.000
_cell.angle_alpha   90.00
_cell.angle_beta   90.00
_cell.angle_gamma   90.00
#
_symmetry.space_group_name_H-M   'P 1'
#
loop_
_entity.id
_entity.type
_entity.pdbx_description
1 polymer ?
#
loop_
_entity_poly.entity_id
_entity_poly.type
_entity_poly.pdbx_seq_one_letter_code
_entity_poly.pdbx_strand_id
1 'polypeptide(L)'
;MAYDGLQQLIWNGFVECEQQSCPAVDDCFIMQKRDPEACCEKCIGCLFEGRHIDSGTEWTDPEDPCMHYKCVSGVVTRSEMKCYTPCSNPIAPRKGQCCPTCFGK
;
A
#
# COMPACT_ATOMS: atom_id res chain seq x y z
N MET A 1 -11.48 -30.85 11.20
CA MET A 1 -10.44 -29.86 10.91
C MET A 1 -10.91 -29.11 9.68
N ALA A 2 -11.14 -27.81 9.78
CA ALA A 2 -11.54 -26.97 8.66
C ALA A 2 -10.58 -25.78 8.62
N TYR A 3 -10.03 -25.51 7.44
CA TYR A 3 -9.19 -24.36 7.19
C TYR A 3 -10.08 -23.29 6.56
N ASP A 4 -10.18 -22.12 7.20
CA ASP A 4 -10.65 -20.94 6.49
C ASP A 4 -9.50 -20.44 5.59
N GLY A 5 -9.81 -19.84 4.44
CA GLY A 5 -8.90 -19.55 3.32
C GLY A 5 -7.68 -18.65 3.61
N LEU A 6 -7.36 -18.41 4.89
CA LEU A 6 -6.20 -17.72 5.46
C LEU A 6 -5.28 -18.65 6.29
N GLN A 7 -5.43 -19.97 6.16
CA GLN A 7 -4.57 -20.97 6.80
C GLN A 7 -4.63 -20.97 8.35
N GLN A 8 -5.82 -20.70 8.90
CA GLN A 8 -6.07 -20.74 10.34
C GLN A 8 -6.75 -22.06 10.74
N LEU A 9 -6.29 -22.66 11.83
CA LEU A 9 -6.85 -23.89 12.39
C LEU A 9 -8.00 -23.57 13.33
N ILE A 10 -9.18 -24.13 13.04
CA ILE A 10 -10.33 -24.08 13.94
C ILE A 10 -10.37 -25.38 14.75
N TRP A 11 -10.18 -25.27 16.07
CA TRP A 11 -10.28 -26.39 17.01
C TRP A 11 -11.33 -26.10 18.09
N ASN A 12 -12.34 -26.97 18.21
CA ASN A 12 -13.48 -26.79 19.12
C ASN A 12 -14.21 -25.43 19.01
N GLY A 13 -14.19 -24.79 17.83
CA GLY A 13 -14.81 -23.48 17.61
C GLY A 13 -13.93 -22.28 18.00
N PHE A 14 -12.68 -22.52 18.41
CA PHE A 14 -11.69 -21.49 18.68
C PHE A 14 -10.65 -21.43 17.56
N VAL A 15 -10.18 -20.22 17.25
CA VAL A 15 -9.06 -19.98 16.34
C VAL A 15 -7.76 -20.23 17.11
N GLU A 16 -6.97 -21.19 16.66
CA GLU A 16 -5.63 -21.44 17.19
C GLU A 16 -4.59 -20.76 16.29
N CYS A 17 -3.83 -19.84 16.87
CA CYS A 17 -2.86 -19.02 16.17
C CYS A 17 -1.45 -19.59 16.22
N GLU A 18 -0.90 -19.97 15.07
CA GLU A 18 0.54 -20.13 14.93
C GLU A 18 1.18 -18.77 14.63
N GLN A 19 1.93 -18.26 15.59
CA GLN A 19 2.59 -16.94 15.52
C GLN A 19 3.61 -16.84 14.35
N GLN A 20 4.05 -17.98 13.80
CA GLN A 20 4.94 -18.05 12.63
C GLN A 20 4.25 -17.72 11.30
N SER A 21 2.92 -17.66 11.24
CA SER A 21 2.16 -17.41 10.00
C SER A 21 1.84 -15.93 9.73
N CYS A 22 2.17 -15.03 10.66
CA CYS A 22 1.87 -13.61 10.45
C CYS A 22 2.84 -13.00 9.43
N PRO A 23 2.35 -12.33 8.37
CA PRO A 23 3.20 -11.67 7.40
C PRO A 23 3.97 -10.53 8.09
N ALA A 24 5.26 -10.41 7.78
CA ALA A 24 6.01 -9.23 8.14
C ALA A 24 5.38 -8.01 7.43
N VAL A 25 5.14 -6.95 8.20
CA VAL A 25 4.68 -5.67 7.64
C VAL A 25 5.88 -4.74 7.61
N ASP A 26 6.52 -4.63 6.45
CA ASP A 26 7.67 -3.77 6.24
C ASP A 26 7.33 -2.29 6.55
N ASP A 27 8.32 -1.54 7.04
CA ASP A 27 8.22 -0.12 7.37
C ASP A 27 7.03 0.25 8.30
N CYS A 28 6.58 -0.65 9.18
CA CYS A 28 5.56 -0.35 10.17
C CYS A 28 6.15 0.12 11.51
N PHE A 29 5.80 1.33 11.93
CA PHE A 29 6.22 1.91 13.21
C PHE A 29 5.12 1.89 14.27
N ILE A 30 3.86 1.71 13.86
CA ILE A 30 2.70 1.72 14.76
C ILE A 30 1.74 0.58 14.42
N MET A 31 1.63 -0.39 15.34
CA MET A 31 0.71 -1.52 15.23
C MET A 31 -0.65 -1.19 15.83
N GLN A 32 -1.70 -1.70 15.21
CA GLN A 32 -3.05 -1.70 15.75
C GLN A 32 -3.15 -2.78 16.83
N LYS A 33 -3.86 -2.46 17.92
CA LYS A 33 -4.15 -3.43 18.96
C LYS A 33 -4.88 -4.63 18.36
N ARG A 34 -4.36 -5.84 18.62
CA ARG A 34 -4.96 -7.09 18.16
C ARG A 34 -6.43 -7.19 18.60
N ASP A 35 -7.30 -7.46 17.64
CA ASP A 35 -8.69 -7.83 17.90
C ASP A 35 -8.74 -9.28 18.45
N PRO A 36 -9.60 -9.62 19.41
CA PRO A 36 -9.68 -10.98 19.97
C PRO A 36 -9.94 -12.08 18.93
N GLU A 37 -10.56 -11.73 17.79
CA GLU A 37 -10.89 -12.65 16.69
C GLU A 37 -9.79 -12.65 15.60
N ALA A 38 -8.83 -11.73 15.68
CA ALA A 38 -7.74 -11.59 14.71
C ALA A 38 -6.45 -12.26 15.20
N CYS A 39 -5.83 -13.03 14.32
CA CYS A 39 -4.62 -13.76 14.65
C CYS A 39 -3.34 -12.90 14.66
N CYS A 40 -3.28 -11.95 13.73
CA CYS A 40 -2.13 -11.10 13.53
C CYS A 40 -2.46 -9.65 13.84
N GLU A 41 -1.49 -8.95 14.42
CA GLU A 41 -1.55 -7.50 14.50
C GLU A 41 -1.42 -6.93 13.10
N LYS A 42 -2.15 -5.84 12.83
CA LYS A 42 -2.07 -5.11 11.57
C LYS A 42 -1.38 -3.79 11.82
N CYS A 43 -0.61 -3.32 10.84
CA CYS A 43 -0.10 -1.96 10.90
C CYS A 43 -1.25 -0.96 10.75
N ILE A 44 -1.21 0.15 11.49
CA ILE A 44 -2.29 1.14 11.45
C ILE A 44 -2.42 1.75 10.05
N GLY A 45 -3.60 1.64 9.46
CA GLY A 45 -3.97 2.27 8.19
C GLY A 45 -4.24 3.77 8.31
N CYS A 46 -4.41 4.45 7.18
CA CYS A 46 -4.62 5.88 7.10
C CYS A 46 -6.08 6.22 6.83
N LEU A 47 -6.52 7.39 7.29
CA LEU A 47 -7.78 7.99 6.85
C LEU A 47 -7.48 9.07 5.80
N PHE A 48 -7.78 8.78 4.54
CA PHE A 48 -7.59 9.69 3.42
C PHE A 48 -8.92 9.98 2.74
N GLU A 49 -9.33 11.26 2.70
CA GLU A 49 -10.61 11.69 2.09
C GLU A 49 -11.83 10.89 2.58
N GLY A 50 -11.83 10.55 3.87
CA GLY A 50 -12.91 9.77 4.49
C GLY A 50 -12.87 8.26 4.21
N ARG A 51 -11.85 7.76 3.51
CA ARG A 51 -11.64 6.33 3.24
C ARG A 51 -10.49 5.77 4.08
N HIS A 52 -10.68 4.55 4.58
CA HIS A 52 -9.61 3.81 5.22
C HIS A 52 -8.71 3.19 4.15
N ILE A 53 -7.41 3.46 4.24
CA ILE A 53 -6.37 2.95 3.36
C ILE A 53 -5.44 2.08 4.19
N ASP A 54 -5.21 0.84 3.75
CA ASP A 54 -4.33 -0.07 4.47
C ASP A 54 -2.87 0.44 4.44
N SER A 55 -2.16 0.24 5.55
CA SER A 55 -0.74 0.59 5.62
C SER A 55 0.07 -0.21 4.59
N GLY A 56 1.04 0.44 3.97
CA GLY A 56 1.82 -0.07 2.84
C GLY A 56 1.20 0.22 1.47
N THR A 57 -0.04 0.70 1.40
CA THR A 57 -0.68 1.01 0.11
C THR A 57 -0.04 2.22 -0.55
N GLU A 58 0.24 2.09 -1.85
CA GLU A 58 0.73 3.16 -2.73
C GLU A 58 -0.26 3.38 -3.87
N TRP A 59 -0.53 4.64 -4.21
CA TRP A 59 -1.42 4.99 -5.32
C TRP A 59 -1.01 6.30 -6.00
N THR A 60 -1.40 6.44 -7.26
CA THR A 60 -1.22 7.67 -8.04
C THR A 60 -2.53 8.46 -8.05
N ASP A 61 -2.43 9.78 -8.07
CA ASP A 61 -3.57 10.65 -8.24
C ASP A 61 -4.26 10.40 -9.60
N PRO A 62 -5.59 10.23 -9.64
CA PRO A 62 -6.31 9.97 -10.88
C PRO A 62 -6.34 11.17 -11.83
N GLU A 63 -6.18 12.39 -11.30
CA GLU A 63 -6.19 13.64 -12.07
C GLU A 63 -4.76 14.11 -12.40
N ASP A 64 -3.77 13.77 -11.55
CA ASP A 64 -2.36 14.09 -11.77
C ASP A 64 -1.44 12.86 -11.75
N PRO A 65 -1.03 12.31 -12.92
CA PRO A 65 -0.17 11.13 -12.96
C PRO A 65 1.24 11.35 -12.39
N CYS A 66 1.63 12.60 -12.10
CA CYS A 66 2.89 12.91 -11.43
C CYS A 66 2.78 12.87 -9.91
N MET A 67 1.58 12.93 -9.35
CA MET A 67 1.36 12.95 -7.90
C MET A 67 1.13 11.53 -7.37
N HIS A 68 1.95 11.13 -6.40
CA HIS A 68 1.92 9.81 -5.79
C HIS A 68 1.67 9.93 -4.30
N TYR A 69 1.04 8.91 -3.74
CA TYR A 69 0.71 8.82 -2.34
C TYR A 69 1.13 7.47 -1.79
N LYS A 70 1.53 7.45 -0.52
CA LYS A 70 1.82 6.25 0.24
C LYS A 70 1.25 6.36 1.63
N CYS A 71 0.51 5.34 2.07
CA CYS A 71 0.01 5.22 3.43
C CYS A 71 0.94 4.33 4.24
N VAL A 72 1.47 4.82 5.37
CA VAL A 72 2.23 3.99 6.31
C VAL A 72 1.93 4.44 7.74
N SER A 73 1.56 3.49 8.61
CA SER A 73 1.38 3.74 10.05
C SER A 73 0.49 4.95 10.38
N GLY A 74 -0.62 5.10 9.65
CA GLY A 74 -1.57 6.23 9.80
C GLY A 74 -1.17 7.54 9.12
N VAL A 75 -0.01 7.60 8.47
CA VAL A 75 0.49 8.79 7.78
C VAL A 75 0.38 8.61 6.27
N VAL A 76 -0.29 9.56 5.60
CA VAL A 76 -0.28 9.67 4.14
C VAL A 76 0.84 10.61 3.72
N THR A 77 1.82 10.05 3.02
CA THR A 77 2.90 10.81 2.39
C THR A 77 2.53 11.11 0.95
N ARG A 78 2.64 12.38 0.55
CA ARG A 78 2.46 12.82 -0.83
C ARG A 78 3.81 13.14 -1.47
N SER A 79 4.07 12.63 -2.67
CA SER A 79 5.29 12.89 -3.43
C SER A 79 4.97 13.29 -4.87
N GLU A 80 5.69 14.28 -5.37
CA GLU A 80 5.55 14.75 -6.75
C GLU A 80 6.75 14.26 -7.58
N MET A 81 6.47 13.53 -8.66
CA MET A 81 7.50 13.07 -9.60
C MET A 81 7.97 14.25 -10.47
N LYS A 82 9.29 14.47 -10.50
CA LYS A 82 9.91 15.43 -11.42
C LYS A 82 10.71 14.70 -12.49
N CYS A 83 10.38 14.97 -13.75
CA CYS A 83 10.99 14.30 -14.88
C CYS A 83 12.22 15.08 -15.37
N TYR A 84 13.36 14.38 -15.51
CA TYR A 84 14.52 14.90 -16.21
C TYR A 84 14.52 14.39 -17.65
N THR A 85 14.42 15.31 -18.61
CA THR A 85 14.27 14.96 -20.05
C THR A 85 15.28 15.72 -20.90
N PRO A 86 16.53 15.23 -20.99
CA PRO A 86 17.62 15.95 -21.66
C PRO A 86 17.60 15.76 -23.18
N CYS A 87 16.53 16.20 -23.85
CA CYS A 87 16.47 16.25 -25.30
C CYS A 87 15.84 17.55 -25.81
N SER A 88 16.26 18.00 -26.99
CA SER A 88 15.83 19.29 -27.55
C SER A 88 14.36 19.31 -27.97
N ASN A 89 13.76 18.15 -28.26
CA ASN A 89 12.36 18.06 -28.70
C ASN A 89 11.67 16.85 -28.07
N PRO A 90 11.24 16.95 -26.80
CA PRO A 90 10.54 15.88 -26.11
C PRO A 90 9.13 15.66 -26.66
N ILE A 91 8.70 14.41 -26.63
CA ILE A 91 7.34 13.98 -26.97
C ILE A 91 6.50 14.07 -25.70
N ALA A 92 5.35 14.72 -25.80
CA ALA A 92 4.41 14.87 -24.68
C ALA A 92 4.06 13.50 -24.06
N PRO A 93 3.82 13.45 -22.73
CA PRO A 93 3.40 12.22 -22.07
C PRO A 93 2.09 11.70 -22.67
N ARG A 94 1.93 10.38 -22.68
CA ARG A 94 0.63 9.77 -23.01
C ARG A 94 -0.36 10.04 -21.88
N LYS A 95 -1.67 9.94 -22.18
CA LYS A 95 -2.71 10.03 -21.15
C LYS A 95 -2.43 9.03 -20.02
N GLY A 96 -2.38 9.51 -18.78
CA GLY A 96 -2.07 8.72 -17.59
C GLY A 96 -0.57 8.51 -17.31
N GLN A 97 0.34 9.13 -18.09
CA GLN A 97 1.77 9.13 -17.82
C GLN A 97 2.22 10.52 -17.36
N CYS A 98 3.12 10.57 -16.39
CA CYS A 98 3.71 11.82 -15.92
C CYS A 98 4.76 12.35 -16.89
N CYS A 99 5.72 11.51 -17.29
CA CYS A 99 6.93 12.00 -17.95
C CYS A 99 6.83 12.00 -19.47
N PRO A 100 7.39 13.03 -20.13
CA PRO A 100 7.60 13.02 -21.57
C PRO A 100 8.68 12.00 -21.95
N THR A 101 8.74 11.65 -23.23
CA THR A 101 9.73 10.71 -23.77
C THR A 101 10.55 11.36 -24.88
N CYS A 102 11.76 10.89 -25.11
CA CYS A 102 12.56 11.32 -26.26
C CYS A 102 12.46 10.27 -27.38
N PHE A 103 12.63 10.68 -28.63
CA PHE A 103 12.85 9.73 -29.72
C PHE A 103 14.10 8.90 -29.40
N GLY A 104 13.99 7.58 -29.47
CA GLY A 104 15.15 6.69 -29.41
C GLY A 104 16.09 7.03 -30.57
N LYS A 105 17.39 7.16 -30.29
CA LYS A 105 18.39 7.16 -31.35
C LYS A 105 18.45 5.80 -32.01
#